data_AF-A0A2V2B4A4-F1
#
_entry.id   AF-A0A2V2B4A4-F1
#
_cell.length_a   1.000
_cell.length_b   1.000
_cell.length_c   1.000
_cell.angle_alpha   90.00
_cell.angle_beta   90.00
_cell.angle_gamma   90.00
#
_symmetry.space_group_name_H-M   'P 1'
#
loop_
_entity.id
_entity.type
_entity.pdbx_description
1 polymer ?
#
loop_
_entity_poly.entity_id
_entity_poly.type
_entity_poly.pdbx_seq_one_letter_code
_entity_poly.pdbx_strand_id
1 'polypeptide(L)'
;MTSFATNRLRAHDTSLAPVQRFCGFRTCVAEFAPYGVRATYHHLVRSARIPVDLDQDPDALVRAVEELHAAREVWRATHARWVVARRAQKAAGVRVPDPPEPRRRLWCPDPEFHPAGPLPVVMRQIVRAPAGDLARCPVCGEDRGVKVWHDGCTEHTLCAGCGVSLFGRPSEPDPGRVAARAERWRLVWGRRV
;
A
#
# COMPACT_ATOMS: atom_id res chain seq x y z
N MET A 1 -6.61 8.09 19.44
CA MET A 1 -6.75 7.65 18.03
C MET A 1 -7.44 6.28 18.03
N THR A 2 -8.50 6.12 17.24
CA THR A 2 -9.21 4.84 17.08
C THR A 2 -8.34 3.85 16.31
N SER A 3 -8.47 2.55 16.61
CA SER A 3 -7.63 1.50 16.01
C SER A 3 -8.16 1.01 14.65
N PHE A 4 -7.29 0.39 13.84
CA PHE A 4 -7.67 -0.34 12.62
C PHE A 4 -8.89 -1.25 12.81
N ALA A 5 -8.93 -1.99 13.92
CA ALA A 5 -10.02 -2.91 14.21
C ALA A 5 -11.35 -2.16 14.38
N THR A 6 -11.33 -1.01 15.04
CA THR A 6 -12.52 -0.16 15.21
C THR A 6 -13.01 0.39 13.88
N ASN A 7 -12.09 0.90 13.05
CA ASN A 7 -12.45 1.44 11.73
C ASN A 7 -12.92 0.34 10.76
N ARG A 8 -12.37 -0.88 10.88
CA ARG A 8 -12.87 -2.07 10.19
C ARG A 8 -14.31 -2.36 10.59
N LEU A 9 -14.61 -2.44 11.90
CA LEU A 9 -15.97 -2.67 12.37
C LEU A 9 -16.96 -1.64 11.83
N ARG A 10 -16.57 -0.36 11.78
CA ARG A 10 -17.41 0.70 11.18
C ARG A 10 -17.68 0.50 9.68
N ALA A 11 -16.76 -0.10 8.93
CA ALA A 11 -16.99 -0.40 7.52
C ALA A 11 -17.99 -1.57 7.32
N HIS A 12 -18.04 -2.49 8.29
CA HIS A 12 -19.00 -3.61 8.33
C HIS A 12 -20.37 -3.24 8.87
N ASP A 13 -20.45 -2.19 9.70
CA ASP A 13 -21.69 -1.80 10.38
C ASP A 13 -22.74 -1.29 9.38
N THR A 14 -23.73 -2.15 9.10
CA THR A 14 -24.84 -1.88 8.17
C THR A 14 -25.86 -0.89 8.74
N SER A 15 -25.81 -0.57 10.03
CA SER A 15 -26.64 0.47 10.63
C SER A 15 -26.16 1.89 10.29
N LEU A 16 -24.92 2.03 9.83
CA LEU A 16 -24.32 3.30 9.46
C LEU A 16 -24.58 3.64 8.00
N ALA A 17 -24.68 4.94 7.70
CA ALA A 17 -24.76 5.41 6.33
C ALA A 17 -23.50 5.01 5.53
N PRO A 18 -23.60 4.73 4.21
CA PRO A 18 -22.47 4.29 3.40
C PRO A 18 -21.26 5.25 3.46
N VAL A 19 -21.52 6.56 3.56
CA VAL A 19 -20.45 7.57 3.72
C VAL A 19 -19.67 7.39 5.03
N GLN A 20 -20.34 7.04 6.12
CA GLN A 20 -19.66 6.79 7.41
C GLN A 20 -18.82 5.52 7.36
N ARG A 21 -19.35 4.46 6.72
CA ARG A 21 -18.62 3.21 6.45
C ARG A 21 -17.38 3.47 5.59
N PHE A 22 -17.52 4.31 4.55
CA PHE A 22 -16.44 4.72 3.66
C PHE A 22 -15.36 5.54 4.38
N CYS A 23 -15.73 6.41 5.31
CA CYS A 23 -14.76 7.09 6.18
C CYS A 23 -13.95 6.09 7.02
N GLY A 24 -14.59 5.06 7.58
CA GLY A 24 -13.92 3.96 8.27
C GLY A 24 -12.90 3.26 7.37
N PHE A 25 -13.30 2.90 6.15
CA PHE A 25 -12.39 2.34 5.13
C PHE A 25 -11.18 3.24 4.85
N ARG A 26 -11.40 4.55 4.60
CA ARG A 26 -10.31 5.50 4.36
C ARG A 26 -9.31 5.56 5.53
N THR A 27 -9.80 5.52 6.77
CA THR A 27 -8.93 5.49 7.95
C THR A 27 -8.14 4.19 8.02
N CYS A 28 -8.74 3.04 7.69
CA CYS A 28 -8.00 1.77 7.58
C CYS A 28 -6.85 1.86 6.56
N VAL A 29 -7.09 2.47 5.39
CA VAL A 29 -6.05 2.69 4.37
C VAL A 29 -4.95 3.62 4.89
N ALA A 30 -5.29 4.70 5.60
CA ALA A 30 -4.30 5.59 6.19
C ALA A 30 -3.42 4.89 7.23
N GLU A 31 -3.97 3.94 8.00
CA GLU A 31 -3.23 3.18 9.00
C GLU A 31 -2.30 2.12 8.39
N PHE A 32 -2.74 1.42 7.33
CA PHE A 32 -1.95 0.38 6.66
C PHE A 32 -2.02 0.54 5.14
N ALA A 33 -0.92 1.00 4.55
CA ALA A 33 -0.81 1.25 3.11
C ALA A 33 0.46 0.62 2.52
N PRO A 34 0.41 -0.66 2.09
CA PRO A 34 1.57 -1.38 1.57
C PRO A 34 2.25 -0.73 0.37
N TYR A 35 1.55 0.11 -0.40
CA TYR A 35 2.08 0.82 -1.57
C TYR A 35 2.25 2.33 -1.35
N GLY A 36 1.95 2.83 -0.16
CA GLY A 36 1.60 4.24 0.07
C GLY A 36 0.10 4.48 -0.08
N VAL A 37 -0.41 5.53 0.58
CA VAL A 37 -1.85 5.75 0.77
C VAL A 37 -2.59 5.85 -0.57
N ARG A 38 -2.02 6.57 -1.54
CA ARG A 38 -2.68 6.83 -2.83
C ARG A 38 -2.84 5.56 -3.67
N ALA A 39 -1.73 4.85 -3.88
CA ALA A 39 -1.72 3.59 -4.63
C ALA A 39 -2.52 2.48 -3.93
N THR A 40 -2.44 2.39 -2.59
CA THR A 40 -3.23 1.39 -1.84
C THR A 40 -4.72 1.68 -1.95
N TYR A 41 -5.12 2.96 -1.84
CA TYR A 41 -6.52 3.36 -2.03
C TYR A 41 -7.03 2.99 -3.43
N HIS A 42 -6.30 3.38 -4.48
CA HIS A 42 -6.67 3.07 -5.85
C HIS A 42 -6.75 1.56 -6.11
N HIS A 43 -5.78 0.78 -5.61
CA HIS A 43 -5.78 -0.68 -5.68
C HIS A 43 -7.06 -1.27 -5.09
N LEU A 44 -7.46 -0.83 -3.90
CA LEU A 44 -8.64 -1.35 -3.20
C LEU A 44 -9.95 -0.91 -3.86
N VAL A 45 -10.02 0.33 -4.35
CA VAL A 45 -11.18 0.79 -5.14
C VAL A 45 -11.37 -0.10 -6.37
N ARG A 46 -10.29 -0.44 -7.08
CA ARG A 46 -10.37 -1.27 -8.28
C ARG A 46 -10.64 -2.75 -8.01
N SER A 47 -9.91 -3.35 -7.07
CA SER A 47 -10.06 -4.78 -6.72
C SER A 47 -11.44 -5.09 -6.15
N ALA A 48 -11.94 -4.25 -5.24
CA ALA A 48 -13.26 -4.43 -4.63
C ALA A 48 -14.41 -3.86 -5.47
N ARG A 49 -14.10 -3.15 -6.57
CA ARG A 49 -15.05 -2.49 -7.48
C ARG A 49 -15.96 -1.49 -6.76
N ILE A 50 -15.37 -0.61 -5.94
CA ILE A 50 -16.12 0.36 -5.15
C ILE A 50 -16.78 1.38 -6.11
N PRO A 51 -18.12 1.49 -6.14
CA PRO A 51 -18.81 2.42 -7.03
C PRO A 51 -18.61 3.89 -6.61
N VAL A 52 -18.91 4.80 -7.54
CA VAL A 52 -18.98 6.25 -7.23
C VAL A 52 -20.09 6.50 -6.22
N ASP A 53 -21.28 5.95 -6.52
CA ASP A 53 -22.46 5.91 -5.66
C ASP A 53 -22.41 4.67 -4.76
N LEU A 54 -22.16 4.90 -3.47
CA LEU A 54 -21.94 3.82 -2.49
C LEU A 54 -23.20 3.03 -2.17
N ASP A 55 -24.39 3.56 -2.46
CA ASP A 55 -25.66 2.85 -2.24
C ASP A 55 -25.85 1.68 -3.23
N GLN A 56 -25.15 1.70 -4.37
CA GLN A 56 -25.22 0.63 -5.39
C GLN A 56 -24.59 -0.69 -4.93
N ASP A 57 -23.51 -0.61 -4.16
CA ASP A 57 -22.79 -1.79 -3.66
C ASP A 57 -22.08 -1.44 -2.33
N PRO A 58 -22.83 -1.40 -1.22
CA PRO A 58 -22.24 -1.14 0.09
C PRO A 58 -21.25 -2.23 0.53
N ASP A 59 -21.38 -3.45 -0.01
CA ASP A 59 -20.51 -4.59 0.32
C ASP A 59 -19.12 -4.49 -0.34
N ALA A 60 -18.96 -3.63 -1.35
CA ALA A 60 -17.65 -3.29 -1.90
C ALA A 60 -16.69 -2.76 -0.84
N LEU A 61 -17.20 -2.02 0.16
CA LEU A 61 -16.39 -1.52 1.27
C LEU A 61 -15.90 -2.64 2.18
N VAL A 62 -16.75 -3.63 2.42
CA VAL A 62 -16.41 -4.82 3.21
C VAL A 62 -15.31 -5.60 2.49
N ARG A 63 -15.48 -5.88 1.19
CA ARG A 63 -14.48 -6.59 0.38
C ARG A 63 -13.12 -5.87 0.41
N ALA A 64 -13.11 -4.55 0.23
CA ALA A 64 -11.89 -3.75 0.26
C ALA A 64 -11.19 -3.79 1.63
N VAL A 65 -11.94 -3.64 2.71
CA VAL A 65 -11.36 -3.65 4.07
C VAL A 65 -10.87 -5.05 4.45
N GLU A 66 -11.56 -6.11 4.05
CA GLU A 66 -11.12 -7.47 4.32
C GLU A 66 -9.87 -7.87 3.54
N GLU A 67 -9.75 -7.43 2.28
CA GLU A 67 -8.51 -7.60 1.52
C GLU A 67 -7.34 -6.88 2.21
N LEU A 68 -7.57 -5.65 2.67
CA LEU A 68 -6.57 -4.88 3.41
C LEU A 68 -6.21 -5.53 4.74
N HIS A 69 -7.20 -6.05 5.46
CA HIS A 69 -7.02 -6.74 6.73
C HIS A 69 -6.20 -8.03 6.54
N ALA A 70 -6.53 -8.84 5.54
CA ALA A 70 -5.79 -10.06 5.24
C ALA A 70 -4.31 -9.77 4.91
N ALA A 71 -4.02 -8.70 4.17
CA ALA A 71 -2.65 -8.25 3.93
C ALA A 71 -1.97 -7.79 5.23
N ARG A 72 -2.68 -7.05 6.09
CA ARG A 72 -2.19 -6.63 7.40
C ARG A 72 -1.82 -7.82 8.30
N GLU A 73 -2.62 -8.88 8.29
CA GLU A 73 -2.35 -10.08 9.09
C GLU A 73 -1.12 -10.85 8.59
N VAL A 74 -0.88 -10.90 7.27
CA VAL A 74 0.38 -11.44 6.72
C VAL A 74 1.60 -10.69 7.27
N TRP A 75 1.55 -9.37 7.28
CA TRP A 75 2.63 -8.55 7.84
C TRP A 75 2.78 -8.76 9.34
N ARG A 76 1.67 -8.69 10.10
CA ARG A 76 1.69 -8.86 11.57
C ARG A 76 2.24 -10.21 12.00
N ALA A 77 1.84 -11.29 11.35
CA ALA A 77 2.36 -12.62 11.65
C ALA A 77 3.88 -12.70 11.41
N THR A 78 4.37 -12.08 10.34
CA THR A 78 5.81 -12.04 10.02
C THR A 78 6.58 -11.17 11.00
N HIS A 79 6.04 -9.99 11.33
CA HIS A 79 6.63 -9.07 12.30
C HIS A 79 6.67 -9.66 13.72
N ALA A 80 5.62 -10.35 14.16
CA ALA A 80 5.57 -10.99 15.47
C ALA A 80 6.67 -12.06 15.63
N ARG A 81 6.89 -12.91 14.60
CA ARG A 81 8.00 -13.87 14.60
C ARG A 81 9.36 -13.17 14.67
N TRP A 82 9.53 -12.09 13.91
CA TRP A 82 10.75 -11.29 13.93
C TRP A 82 11.01 -10.66 15.31
N VAL A 83 9.98 -10.12 15.98
CA VAL A 83 10.12 -9.55 17.33
C VAL A 83 10.59 -10.58 18.34
N VAL A 84 10.09 -11.81 18.29
CA VAL A 84 10.53 -12.91 19.17
C VAL A 84 12.01 -13.24 18.91
N ALA A 85 12.40 -13.43 17.65
CA ALA A 85 13.79 -13.69 17.28
C ALA A 85 14.72 -12.52 17.69
N ARG A 86 14.28 -11.27 17.48
CA ARG A 86 15.05 -10.09 17.84
C ARG A 86 15.27 -9.97 19.34
N ARG A 87 14.30 -10.35 20.18
CA ARG A 87 14.46 -10.39 21.64
C ARG A 87 15.55 -11.38 22.05
N ALA A 88 15.56 -12.59 21.48
CA ALA A 88 16.61 -13.58 21.72
C ALA A 88 18.00 -13.07 21.30
N GLN A 89 18.10 -12.45 20.12
CA GLN A 89 19.34 -11.81 19.66
C GLN A 89 19.84 -10.71 20.59
N LYS A 90 18.94 -9.85 21.09
CA LYS A 90 19.31 -8.82 22.06
C LYS A 90 19.86 -9.43 23.34
N ALA A 91 19.24 -10.50 23.84
CA ALA A 91 19.73 -11.22 25.02
C ALA A 91 21.11 -11.84 24.79
N ALA A 92 21.40 -12.31 23.57
CA ALA A 92 22.70 -12.83 23.15
C ALA A 92 23.74 -11.73 22.79
N GLY A 93 23.44 -10.44 23.02
CA GLY A 93 24.36 -9.33 22.74
C GLY A 93 24.47 -8.93 21.27
N VAL A 94 23.66 -9.51 20.37
CA VAL A 94 23.68 -9.20 18.93
C VAL A 94 23.06 -7.82 18.66
N ARG A 95 23.88 -6.90 18.14
CA ARG A 95 23.50 -5.49 17.89
C ARG A 95 22.75 -5.30 16.57
N VAL A 96 23.22 -5.92 15.50
CA VAL A 96 22.60 -5.84 14.16
C VAL A 96 21.57 -6.97 14.02
N PRO A 97 20.30 -6.70 13.72
CA PRO A 97 19.30 -7.75 13.51
C PRO A 97 19.65 -8.65 12.32
N ASP A 98 19.52 -9.96 12.49
CA ASP A 98 19.65 -10.94 11.41
C ASP A 98 18.58 -12.05 11.52
N PRO A 99 17.53 -12.08 10.68
CA PRO A 99 17.34 -11.21 9.52
C PRO A 99 16.94 -9.78 9.90
N PRO A 100 17.05 -8.82 8.95
CA PRO A 100 16.53 -7.47 9.10
C PRO A 100 15.02 -7.45 9.36
N GLU A 101 14.51 -6.32 9.89
CA GLU A 101 13.07 -6.17 10.14
C GLU A 101 12.26 -6.31 8.84
N PRO A 102 11.17 -7.10 8.84
CA PRO A 102 10.38 -7.31 7.65
C PRO A 102 9.74 -5.99 7.17
N ARG A 103 9.88 -5.71 5.87
CA ARG A 103 9.33 -4.50 5.26
C ARG A 103 7.81 -4.44 5.46
N ARG A 104 7.33 -3.28 5.92
CA ARG A 104 5.89 -2.99 6.06
C ARG A 104 5.26 -2.42 4.80
N ARG A 105 6.06 -1.78 3.94
CA ARG A 105 5.59 -1.09 2.75
C ARG A 105 6.65 -1.07 1.66
N LEU A 106 6.19 -0.94 0.43
CA LEU A 106 6.91 -0.43 -0.73
C LEU A 106 6.33 0.93 -1.09
N TRP A 107 7.01 1.63 -1.99
CA TRP A 107 6.55 2.91 -2.50
C TRP A 107 6.11 2.78 -3.95
N CYS A 108 4.84 3.06 -4.24
CA CYS A 108 4.32 3.22 -5.60
C CYS A 108 3.91 4.70 -5.77
N PRO A 109 4.75 5.53 -6.38
CA PRO A 109 4.51 6.98 -6.46
C PRO A 109 3.41 7.32 -7.47
N ASP A 110 3.26 6.51 -8.51
CA ASP A 110 2.11 6.56 -9.42
C ASP A 110 0.92 5.81 -8.78
N PRO A 111 -0.16 6.50 -8.40
CA PRO A 111 -1.30 5.86 -7.75
C PRO A 111 -2.01 4.84 -8.62
N GLU A 112 -1.89 4.94 -9.95
CA GLU A 112 -2.61 4.09 -10.90
C GLU A 112 -1.75 2.95 -11.44
N PHE A 113 -0.45 3.00 -11.17
CA PHE A 113 0.51 1.98 -11.58
C PHE A 113 1.13 1.33 -10.34
N HIS A 114 0.48 0.25 -9.90
CA HIS A 114 0.85 -0.57 -8.75
C HIS A 114 0.59 -2.05 -9.08
N PRO A 115 1.05 -3.01 -8.24
CA PRO A 115 0.76 -4.42 -8.46
C PRO A 115 -0.74 -4.71 -8.57
N ALA A 116 -1.11 -5.57 -9.53
CA ALA A 116 -2.51 -5.91 -9.80
C ALA A 116 -3.00 -7.14 -9.03
N GLY A 117 -2.09 -7.96 -8.48
CA GLY A 117 -2.46 -9.14 -7.70
C GLY A 117 -3.05 -8.78 -6.34
N PRO A 118 -3.82 -9.70 -5.71
CA PRO A 118 -4.45 -9.45 -4.41
C PRO A 118 -3.45 -8.98 -3.35
N LEU A 119 -3.82 -7.99 -2.56
CA LEU A 119 -2.94 -7.36 -1.59
C LEU A 119 -2.28 -8.35 -0.61
N PRO A 120 -2.95 -9.41 -0.11
CA PRO A 120 -2.31 -10.39 0.76
C PRO A 120 -1.22 -11.20 0.06
N VAL A 121 -1.39 -11.48 -1.24
CA VAL A 121 -0.39 -12.18 -2.05
C VAL A 121 0.84 -11.29 -2.23
N VAL A 122 0.63 -10.03 -2.59
CA VAL A 122 1.72 -9.08 -2.75
C VAL A 122 2.42 -8.81 -1.42
N MET A 123 1.69 -8.72 -0.30
CA MET A 123 2.30 -8.55 1.01
C MET A 123 3.23 -9.71 1.37
N ARG A 124 2.90 -10.96 0.98
CA ARG A 124 3.82 -12.11 1.18
C ARG A 124 5.13 -11.92 0.40
N GLN A 125 5.07 -11.34 -0.79
CA GLN A 125 6.27 -11.02 -1.58
C GLN A 125 7.08 -9.91 -0.90
N ILE A 126 6.40 -8.84 -0.43
CA ILE A 126 7.03 -7.72 0.29
C ILE A 126 7.80 -8.19 1.53
N VAL A 127 7.18 -9.02 2.38
CA VAL A 127 7.83 -9.47 3.63
C VAL A 127 8.94 -10.50 3.42
N ARG A 128 8.97 -11.17 2.26
CA ARG A 128 10.02 -12.13 1.88
C ARG A 128 11.19 -11.46 1.16
N ALA A 129 10.97 -10.26 0.60
CA ALA A 129 12.01 -9.54 -0.09
C ALA A 129 13.14 -9.16 0.88
N PRO A 130 14.42 -9.35 0.48
CA PRO A 130 15.54 -8.98 1.33
C PRO A 130 15.54 -7.48 1.65
N ALA A 131 16.09 -7.11 2.80
CA ALA A 131 16.44 -5.72 3.07
C ALA A 131 17.72 -5.37 2.29
N GLY A 132 17.80 -4.15 1.74
CA GLY A 132 18.92 -3.69 0.90
C GLY A 132 18.53 -3.41 -0.55
N ASP A 133 19.56 -3.17 -1.39
CA ASP A 133 19.41 -2.91 -2.82
C ASP A 133 18.82 -4.12 -3.52
N LEU A 134 17.70 -3.90 -4.19
CA LEU A 134 16.94 -4.93 -4.85
C LEU A 134 17.38 -4.96 -6.31
N ALA A 135 18.32 -5.84 -6.65
CA ALA A 135 18.69 -6.13 -8.04
C ALA A 135 17.48 -6.57 -8.89
N ARG A 136 16.37 -6.98 -8.25
CA ARG A 136 15.11 -7.38 -8.87
C ARG A 136 13.93 -6.80 -8.12
N CYS A 137 12.84 -6.53 -8.83
CA CYS A 137 11.59 -6.09 -8.23
C CYS A 137 11.11 -7.09 -7.14
N PRO A 138 10.83 -6.65 -5.90
CA PRO A 138 10.47 -7.53 -4.79
C PRO A 138 9.09 -8.18 -4.95
N VAL A 139 8.26 -7.63 -5.83
CA VAL A 139 6.90 -8.11 -6.14
C VAL A 139 6.92 -9.04 -7.35
N CYS A 140 7.56 -8.58 -8.43
CA CYS A 140 7.55 -9.22 -9.73
C CYS A 140 8.50 -10.40 -9.83
N GLY A 141 9.62 -10.37 -9.08
CA GLY A 141 10.71 -11.37 -9.17
C GLY A 141 11.49 -11.37 -10.49
N GLU A 142 10.98 -10.70 -11.53
CA GLU A 142 11.53 -10.65 -12.87
C GLU A 142 12.16 -9.29 -13.20
N ASP A 143 13.13 -9.32 -14.11
CA ASP A 143 13.64 -8.13 -14.78
C ASP A 143 12.71 -7.77 -15.95
N ARG A 144 11.70 -6.97 -15.64
CA ARG A 144 10.75 -6.45 -16.64
C ARG A 144 11.18 -5.09 -17.19
N GLY A 145 12.41 -4.66 -16.91
CA GLY A 145 12.90 -3.32 -17.19
C GLY A 145 12.31 -2.26 -16.25
N VAL A 146 12.63 -1.00 -16.57
CA VAL A 146 12.29 0.16 -15.76
C VAL A 146 11.49 1.21 -16.54
N LYS A 147 10.62 1.93 -15.84
CA LYS A 147 9.86 3.07 -16.36
C LYS A 147 10.18 4.30 -15.52
N VAL A 148 10.55 5.39 -16.18
CA VAL A 148 10.75 6.69 -15.51
C VAL A 148 9.40 7.35 -15.25
N TRP A 149 9.19 7.86 -14.03
CA TRP A 149 7.98 8.57 -13.64
C TRP A 149 8.31 9.75 -12.73
N HIS A 150 7.62 10.87 -12.89
CA HIS A 150 7.95 12.11 -12.19
C HIS A 150 6.72 12.65 -11.43
N ASP A 151 6.86 12.91 -10.12
CA ASP A 151 5.81 13.54 -9.31
C ASP A 151 5.81 15.07 -9.39
N GLY A 152 6.92 15.64 -9.86
CA GLY A 152 7.14 17.08 -9.96
C GLY A 152 8.32 17.57 -9.12
N CYS A 153 8.81 16.77 -8.17
CA CYS A 153 9.99 17.08 -7.36
C CYS A 153 11.00 15.93 -7.29
N THR A 154 10.62 14.75 -7.77
CA THR A 154 11.43 13.54 -7.78
C THR A 154 11.14 12.76 -9.05
N GLU A 155 12.22 12.34 -9.69
CA GLU A 155 12.19 11.36 -10.75
C GLU A 155 12.37 9.97 -10.15
N HIS A 156 11.38 9.12 -10.35
CA HIS A 156 11.33 7.75 -9.86
C HIS A 156 11.62 6.78 -10.99
N THR A 157 12.47 5.79 -10.70
CA THR A 157 12.67 4.61 -11.53
C THR A 157 11.74 3.51 -11.01
N LEU A 158 10.67 3.26 -11.75
CA LEU A 158 9.66 2.26 -11.39
C LEU A 158 9.98 0.93 -12.08
N CYS A 159 9.63 -0.18 -11.45
CA CYS A 159 9.55 -1.43 -12.18
C CYS A 159 8.47 -1.33 -13.26
N ALA A 160 8.82 -1.61 -14.52
CA ALA A 160 7.88 -1.54 -15.63
C ALA A 160 6.80 -2.64 -15.60
N GLY A 161 6.95 -3.66 -14.75
CA GLY A 161 5.94 -4.71 -14.56
C GLY A 161 4.85 -4.38 -13.53
N CYS A 162 5.17 -3.62 -12.49
CA CYS A 162 4.23 -3.44 -11.37
C CYS A 162 4.21 -2.03 -10.73
N GLY A 163 5.06 -1.11 -11.17
CA GLY A 163 5.03 0.29 -10.71
C GLY A 163 5.64 0.56 -9.33
N VAL A 164 6.20 -0.46 -8.67
CA VAL A 164 7.01 -0.26 -7.46
C VAL A 164 8.24 0.59 -7.79
N SER A 165 8.45 1.65 -7.01
CA SER A 165 9.68 2.46 -7.06
C SER A 165 10.86 1.62 -6.58
N LEU A 166 11.84 1.48 -7.47
CA LEU A 166 13.13 0.84 -7.20
C LEU A 166 14.13 1.89 -6.71
N PHE A 167 14.04 3.10 -7.25
CA PHE A 167 14.91 4.21 -6.93
C PHE A 167 14.18 5.54 -7.18
N GLY A 168 14.58 6.59 -6.47
CA GLY A 168 14.10 7.94 -6.69
C GLY A 168 15.24 8.94 -6.52
N ARG A 169 15.37 9.87 -7.46
CA ARG A 169 16.31 10.99 -7.38
C ARG A 169 15.55 12.31 -7.33
N PRO A 170 15.95 13.25 -6.45
CA PRO A 170 15.44 14.61 -6.50
C PRO A 170 15.63 15.20 -7.89
N SER A 171 14.66 15.99 -8.34
CA SER A 171 14.67 16.69 -9.61
C SER A 171 14.42 18.18 -9.37
N GLU A 172 14.60 18.99 -10.41
CA GLU A 172 14.14 20.37 -10.36
C GLU A 172 12.61 20.41 -10.17
N PRO A 173 12.09 21.24 -9.26
CA PRO A 173 10.65 21.36 -9.04
C PRO A 173 9.92 21.84 -10.31
N ASP A 174 8.90 21.10 -10.71
CA ASP A 174 7.99 21.40 -11.83
C ASP A 174 6.58 21.60 -11.27
N PRO A 175 6.17 22.85 -10.98
CA PRO A 175 4.86 23.15 -10.40
C PRO A 175 3.69 22.71 -11.28
N GLY A 176 3.86 22.74 -12.61
CA GLY A 176 2.83 22.32 -13.56
C GLY A 176 2.55 20.83 -13.44
N ARG A 177 3.60 20.02 -13.29
CA ARG A 177 3.47 18.58 -13.05
C ARG A 177 2.91 18.27 -11.68
N VAL A 178 3.33 18.97 -10.62
CA VAL A 178 2.75 18.81 -9.28
C VAL A 178 1.23 19.06 -9.33
N ALA A 179 0.81 20.14 -10.00
CA ALA A 179 -0.60 20.48 -10.17
C ALA A 179 -1.36 19.40 -10.97
N ALA A 180 -0.80 18.92 -12.08
CA ALA A 180 -1.40 17.84 -12.87
C ALA A 180 -1.54 16.53 -12.08
N ARG A 181 -0.55 16.17 -11.25
CA ARG A 181 -0.63 14.99 -10.37
C ARG A 181 -1.67 15.17 -9.27
N ALA A 182 -1.78 16.38 -8.70
CA ALA A 182 -2.80 16.69 -7.72
C ALA A 182 -4.21 16.59 -8.32
N GLU A 183 -4.40 17.08 -9.55
CA GLU A 183 -5.68 16.98 -10.25
C GLU A 183 -6.05 15.53 -10.58
N ARG A 184 -5.10 14.77 -11.14
CA ARG A 184 -5.32 13.33 -11.37
C ARG A 184 -5.69 12.59 -10.10
N TRP A 185 -5.02 12.93 -8.99
CA TRP A 185 -5.35 12.37 -7.69
C TRP A 185 -6.76 12.74 -7.22
N ARG A 186 -7.27 13.96 -7.47
CA ARG A 186 -8.66 14.33 -7.13
C ARG A 186 -9.68 13.46 -7.88
N LEU A 187 -9.41 13.13 -9.13
CA LEU A 187 -10.25 12.22 -9.91
C LEU A 187 -10.24 10.80 -9.33
N VAL A 188 -9.06 10.26 -9.04
CA VAL A 188 -8.90 8.95 -8.37
C VAL A 188 -9.60 8.94 -7.02
N TRP A 189 -9.38 10.00 -6.24
CA TRP A 189 -9.99 10.18 -4.92
C TRP A 189 -11.52 10.15 -5.00
N GLY A 190 -12.08 10.83 -5.99
CA GLY A 190 -13.52 10.84 -6.28
C GLY A 190 -14.04 9.56 -6.96
N ARG A 191 -13.18 8.57 -7.24
CA ARG A 191 -13.51 7.33 -7.98
C ARG A 191 -14.06 7.59 -9.39
N ARG A 192 -13.61 8.68 -10.04
CA ARG A 192 -14.09 9.13 -11.36
C ARG A 192 -13.22 8.62 -12.53
N VAL A 193 -12.42 7.58 -12.30
CA VAL A 193 -11.39 7.03 -13.21
C VAL A 193 -11.29 5.53 -13.06
#